data_AF-A0AAV6B5Q9-F1
#
_entry.id   AF-A0AAV6B5Q9-F1
#
_cell.length_a   1.000
_cell.length_b   1.000
_cell.length_c   1.000
_cell.angle_alpha   90.00
_cell.angle_beta   90.00
_cell.angle_gamma   90.00
#
_symmetry.space_group_name_H-M   'P 1'
#
loop_
_entity.id
_entity.type
_entity.pdbx_description
1 polymer ?
#
loop_
_entity_poly.entity_id
_entity_poly.type
_entity_poly.pdbx_seq_one_letter_code
_entity_poly.pdbx_strand_id
1 'polypeptide(L)' 'MGFDIRMPIGMLFTLFGILLIGYGAATQGSAMYAEHSLGVNMNVWWGGVLLVFGLAMIGLTRMRR' A
#
# COMPACT_ATOMS: atom_id res chain seq x y z
N MET A 1 28.26 -2.90 -9.93
CA MET A 1 26.90 -2.52 -10.41
C MET A 1 26.03 -2.34 -9.19
N GLY A 2 25.72 -1.11 -8.79
CA GLY A 2 24.90 -0.85 -7.60
C GLY A 2 23.47 -1.29 -7.86
N PHE A 3 22.99 -2.29 -7.11
CA PHE A 3 21.60 -2.71 -7.17
C PHE A 3 20.72 -1.54 -6.72
N ASP A 4 19.83 -1.04 -7.59
CA ASP A 4 18.92 0.03 -7.18
C ASP A 4 17.83 -0.56 -6.29
N ILE A 5 18.08 -0.48 -4.98
CA ILE A 5 17.22 -1.02 -3.91
C ILE A 5 15.81 -0.38 -3.96
N ARG A 6 15.66 0.77 -4.62
CA ARG A 6 14.35 1.42 -4.77
C ARG A 6 13.36 0.55 -5.55
N MET A 7 13.85 -0.25 -6.51
CA MET A 7 13.00 -1.07 -7.37
C MET A 7 12.31 -2.21 -6.60
N PRO A 8 13.03 -3.10 -5.87
CA PRO A 8 12.38 -4.13 -5.06
C PRO A 8 11.56 -3.53 -3.92
N ILE A 9 12.02 -2.45 -3.28
CA ILE A 9 11.24 -1.79 -2.20
C ILE A 9 9.93 -1.25 -2.77
N GLY A 10 9.97 -0.52 -3.89
CA GLY A 10 8.77 0.01 -4.51
C GLY A 10 7.78 -1.08 -4.91
N MET A 11 8.27 -2.22 -5.43
CA MET A 11 7.42 -3.38 -5.74
C MET A 11 6.76 -3.97 -4.49
N LEU A 12 7.50 -4.14 -3.39
CA LEU A 12 6.96 -4.67 -2.13
C LEU A 12 5.86 -3.76 -1.56
N PHE A 13 6.10 -2.45 -1.48
CA PHE A 13 5.12 -1.49 -0.98
C PHE A 13 3.86 -1.43 -1.86
N THR A 14 4.03 -1.51 -3.19
CA THR A 14 2.91 -1.58 -4.14
C THR A 14 2.08 -2.84 -3.92
N LEU A 15 2.73 -4.00 -3.80
CA LEU A 15 2.06 -5.29 -3.59
C LEU A 15 1.28 -5.30 -2.26
N PHE A 16 1.93 -4.91 -1.17
CA PHE A 16 1.28 -4.82 0.14
C PHE A 16 0.14 -3.80 0.14
N GLY A 17 0.30 -2.65 -0.52
CA GLY A 17 -0.77 -1.66 -0.68
C GLY A 17 -2.00 -2.25 -1.37
N ILE A 18 -1.81 -2.98 -2.48
CA ILE A 18 -2.90 -3.66 -3.20
C ILE A 18 -3.59 -4.69 -2.30
N LEU A 19 -2.82 -5.52 -1.59
CA LEU A 19 -3.37 -6.54 -0.70
C LEU A 19 -4.17 -5.91 0.46
N LEU A 20 -3.65 -4.85 1.07
CA LEU A 20 -4.33 -4.16 2.18
C LEU A 20 -5.62 -3.47 1.72
N ILE A 21 -5.60 -2.82 0.55
CA ILE A 21 -6.80 -2.23 -0.06
C ILE A 21 -7.83 -3.32 -0.38
N GLY A 22 -7.40 -4.42 -1.00
CA GLY A 22 -8.28 -5.54 -1.36
C GLY A 22 -8.92 -6.18 -0.13
N TYR A 23 -8.13 -6.44 0.92
CA TYR A 23 -8.64 -6.94 2.19
C TYR A 23 -9.57 -5.94 2.87
N GLY A 24 -9.19 -4.66 2.90
CA GLY A 24 -10.01 -3.58 3.41
C GLY A 24 -11.36 -3.51 2.71
N ALA A 25 -11.37 -3.54 1.37
CA ALA A 25 -12.58 -3.55 0.56
C ALA A 25 -13.46 -4.79 0.82
N ALA A 26 -12.85 -5.98 0.91
CA ALA A 26 -13.57 -7.23 1.17
C ALA A 26 -14.20 -7.28 2.58
N THR A 27 -13.66 -6.51 3.53
CA THR A 27 -14.12 -6.48 4.93
C THR A 27 -14.93 -5.23 5.28
N GLN A 28 -15.21 -4.35 4.30
CA GLN A 28 -16.02 -3.14 4.49
C GLN A 28 -17.33 -3.47 5.24
N GLY A 29 -17.60 -2.75 6.33
CA GLY A 29 -18.80 -2.96 7.16
C GLY A 29 -18.69 -4.08 8.21
N SER A 30 -17.53 -4.73 8.35
CA SER A 30 -17.32 -5.67 9.46
C SER A 30 -17.32 -4.95 10.82
N ALA A 31 -17.87 -5.63 11.84
CA ALA A 31 -17.92 -5.13 13.22
C ALA A 31 -16.53 -4.79 13.79
N MET A 32 -15.47 -5.41 13.25
CA MET A 32 -14.08 -5.12 13.58
C MET A 32 -13.73 -3.62 13.48
N TYR A 33 -14.20 -2.94 12.42
CA TYR A 33 -13.90 -1.52 12.24
C TYR A 33 -14.67 -0.62 13.22
N ALA A 34 -15.91 -0.99 13.55
CA ALA A 34 -16.72 -0.25 14.51
C ALA A 34 -16.15 -0.34 15.93
N GLU A 35 -15.63 -1.50 16.33
CA GLU A 35 -15.09 -1.73 17.67
C GLU A 35 -13.66 -1.20 17.85
N HIS A 36 -12.78 -1.35 16.85
CA HIS A 36 -11.35 -1.07 17.01
C HIS A 36 -10.83 0.13 16.20
N SER A 37 -11.58 0.64 15.22
CA SER A 37 -11.13 1.71 14.33
C SER A 37 -12.10 2.87 14.21
N LEU A 38 -12.98 3.07 15.21
CA LEU A 38 -14.00 4.14 15.21
C LEU A 38 -14.89 4.14 13.95
N GLY A 39 -15.13 2.96 13.38
CA GLY A 39 -15.88 2.78 12.13
C GLY A 39 -15.11 3.07 10.85
N VAL A 40 -13.82 3.42 10.94
CA VAL A 40 -12.99 3.76 9.78
C VAL A 40 -12.26 2.51 9.26
N ASN A 41 -12.34 2.28 7.95
CA ASN A 41 -11.59 1.21 7.31
C ASN A 41 -10.11 1.58 7.14
N MET A 42 -9.33 1.35 8.19
CA MET A 42 -7.91 1.72 8.21
C MET A 42 -7.08 0.96 7.16
N ASN A 43 -7.52 -0.24 6.77
CA ASN A 43 -6.85 -1.08 5.77
C ASN A 43 -6.88 -0.43 4.37
N VAL A 44 -7.99 0.22 4.00
CA VAL A 44 -8.04 0.96 2.72
C VAL A 44 -7.17 2.21 2.77
N TRP A 45 -7.22 2.97 3.86
CA TRP A 45 -6.46 4.21 3.99
C TRP A 45 -4.95 3.98 3.97
N TRP A 46 -4.43 3.10 4.84
CA TRP A 46 -3.01 2.78 4.85
C TRP A 46 -2.57 2.02 3.61
N GLY A 47 -3.44 1.17 3.05
CA GLY A 47 -3.17 0.50 1.79
C GLY A 47 -2.98 1.50 0.64
N GLY A 48 -3.79 2.56 0.61
CA GLY A 48 -3.63 3.70 -0.31
C GLY A 48 -2.29 4.41 -0.14
N VAL A 49 -1.89 4.72 1.11
CA VAL A 49 -0.59 5.36 1.40
C VAL A 49 0.58 4.49 0.92
N LEU A 50 0.56 3.18 1.23
CA LEU A 50 1.58 2.23 0.80
C LEU A 50 1.66 2.12 -0.73
N LEU A 51 0.50 2.12 -1.39
CA LEU A 51 0.41 2.04 -2.85
C LEU A 51 1.01 3.30 -3.51
N VAL A 52 0.63 4.49 -3.05
CA VAL A 52 1.18 5.76 -3.56
C VAL A 52 2.70 5.81 -3.35
N PHE A 53 3.17 5.42 -2.16
CA PHE A 53 4.60 5.38 -1.87
C PHE A 53 5.36 4.39 -2.77
N GLY A 54 4.85 3.17 -2.93
CA GLY A 54 5.44 2.15 -3.78
C GLY A 54 5.53 2.57 -5.25
N LEU A 55 4.43 3.14 -5.79
CA LEU A 55 4.39 3.66 -7.16
C LEU A 55 5.33 4.86 -7.35
N ALA A 56 5.42 5.77 -6.38
CA ALA A 56 6.36 6.89 -6.43
C ALA A 56 7.82 6.42 -6.48
N MET A 57 8.17 5.41 -5.69
CA MET A 57 9.50 4.80 -5.72
C MET A 57 9.81 4.13 -7.07
N ILE A 58 8.86 3.38 -7.62
CA ILE A 58 9.01 2.76 -8.95
C ILE A 58 9.14 3.85 -10.04
N GLY A 59 8.35 4.93 -9.95
CA GLY A 59 8.47 6.09 -10.85
C GLY A 59 9.86 6.71 -10.80
N LEU A 60 10.39 6.95 -9.61
CA LEU A 60 11.72 7.53 -9.42
C LEU A 60 12.85 6.63 -9.97
N THR A 61 12.70 5.31 -9.95
CA THR A 61 13.68 4.40 -10.59
C THR A 61 13.69 4.52 -12.11
N ARG A 62 12.51 4.71 -12.73
CA ARG A 62 12.40 4.93 -14.18
C ARG A 62 12.98 6.28 -14.60
N MET A 63 12.88 7.31 -13.76
CA MET A 63 13.46 8.64 -14.03
C MET A 63 15.00 8.67 -13.96
N ARG A 64 15.63 7.64 -13.38
CA ARG A 64 17.10 7.54 -13.25
C ARG A 64 17.77 6.72 -14.36
N ARG A 65 16.97 6.11 -15.26
CA ARG A 65 17.45 5.45 -16.49
C ARG A 65 17.29 6.39 -17.66
#